data_AF-A0A3L7YU74-F1
#
_entry.id   AF-A0A3L7YU74-F1
#
_cell.length_a   1.000
_cell.length_b   1.000
_cell.length_c   1.000
_cell.angle_alpha   90.00
_cell.angle_beta   90.00
_cell.angle_gamma   90.00
#
_symmetry.space_group_name_H-M   'P 1'
#
loop_
_entity.id
_entity.type
_entity.pdbx_description
1 polymer ?
#
loop_
_entity_poly.entity_id
_entity_poly.type
_entity_poly.pdbx_seq_one_letter_code
_entity_poly.pdbx_strand_id
1 'polypeptide(L)'
;MMPMTTEDQTPGRVNSQASEPQAGWSGDGSPHRGTPMTVQPITPEMVAEAISREDWHFYTDPDGNILIEPWEYDSDMEGGLVFHVGLEGDDRDLLVVKVRCDRRFPPDRMTELLRLVNTHHSEFRWPKVVINNVGGVLELNTEMHLDLSPGIHPRLLHEVIDSAFSHGHGFFIWLARRLRGDPEPNRLGVHRPEIGISLEGLEDLEEPPDDAPGTGPE
;
A
#
# COMPACT_ATOMS: atom_id res chain seq x y z
N MET A 1 -55.15 -18.65 -38.84
CA MET A 1 -54.77 -17.25 -38.58
C MET A 1 -54.33 -17.17 -37.12
N MET A 2 -53.03 -17.36 -36.88
CA MET A 2 -52.34 -17.15 -35.60
C MET A 2 -50.89 -16.76 -35.95
N PRO A 3 -50.24 -15.89 -35.15
CA PRO A 3 -49.14 -15.04 -35.57
C PRO A 3 -47.73 -15.65 -35.40
N MET A 4 -46.80 -15.03 -36.13
CA MET A 4 -45.34 -15.24 -36.09
C MET A 4 -44.73 -14.87 -34.74
N THR A 5 -43.87 -15.73 -34.21
CA THR A 5 -42.88 -15.43 -33.17
C THR A 5 -41.52 -15.22 -33.83
N THR A 6 -40.90 -14.06 -33.59
CA THR A 6 -39.51 -13.76 -33.93
C THR A 6 -38.61 -14.27 -32.82
N GLU A 7 -37.67 -15.15 -33.16
CA GLU A 7 -36.57 -15.59 -32.30
C GLU A 7 -35.51 -14.48 -32.20
N ASP A 8 -35.19 -14.07 -30.96
CA ASP A 8 -34.00 -13.29 -30.64
C ASP A 8 -33.02 -14.23 -29.92
N GLN A 9 -31.88 -14.50 -30.55
CA GLN A 9 -30.82 -15.37 -30.01
C GLN A 9 -29.80 -14.51 -29.26
N THR A 10 -29.87 -14.53 -27.93
CA THR A 10 -28.79 -14.03 -27.05
C THR A 10 -27.84 -15.19 -26.72
N PRO A 11 -26.52 -15.11 -26.96
CA PRO A 11 -25.59 -16.13 -26.50
C PRO A 11 -25.41 -16.07 -24.98
N GLY A 12 -25.32 -17.25 -24.37
CA GLY A 12 -25.54 -17.53 -22.95
C GLY A 12 -24.69 -16.74 -21.95
N ARG A 13 -25.37 -16.12 -21.00
CA ARG A 13 -24.82 -15.63 -19.73
C ARG A 13 -24.64 -16.84 -18.82
N VAL A 14 -23.41 -17.30 -18.63
CA VAL A 14 -23.11 -18.34 -17.63
C VAL A 14 -23.21 -17.68 -16.25
N ASN A 15 -24.11 -18.24 -15.45
CA ASN A 15 -24.48 -17.77 -14.12
C ASN A 15 -23.43 -18.28 -13.12
N SER A 16 -22.39 -17.50 -12.86
CA SER A 16 -21.50 -17.74 -11.71
C SER A 16 -22.11 -17.05 -10.51
N GLN A 17 -22.56 -17.84 -9.55
CA GLN A 17 -23.16 -17.39 -8.30
C GLN A 17 -22.25 -16.37 -7.62
N ALA A 18 -22.86 -15.26 -7.19
CA ALA A 18 -22.22 -14.25 -6.37
C ALA A 18 -21.77 -14.90 -5.06
N SER A 19 -20.46 -15.06 -4.90
CA SER A 19 -19.83 -15.17 -3.59
C SER A 19 -19.63 -13.74 -3.06
N GLU A 20 -20.04 -13.53 -1.81
CA GLU A 20 -19.94 -12.26 -1.09
C GLU A 20 -18.49 -11.71 -1.13
N PRO A 21 -18.30 -10.38 -1.20
CA PRO A 21 -16.97 -9.80 -1.21
C PRO A 21 -16.33 -10.01 0.17
N GLN A 22 -15.32 -10.88 0.23
CA GLN A 22 -14.51 -11.06 1.42
C GLN A 22 -13.54 -9.87 1.53
N ALA A 23 -14.07 -8.72 1.96
CA ALA A 23 -13.28 -7.55 2.32
C ALA A 23 -12.58 -7.84 3.65
N GLY A 24 -11.33 -8.28 3.56
CA GLY A 24 -10.46 -8.49 4.70
C GLY A 24 -9.07 -8.87 4.23
N TRP A 25 -8.14 -7.90 4.26
CA TRP A 25 -6.70 -8.19 4.22
C TRP A 25 -6.38 -9.15 5.35
N SER A 26 -6.33 -10.44 5.04
CA SER A 26 -6.16 -11.51 6.01
C SER A 26 -4.68 -11.81 6.10
N GLY A 27 -4.01 -11.16 7.04
CA GLY A 27 -2.60 -11.41 7.37
C GLY A 27 -2.45 -12.71 8.16
N ASP A 28 -2.27 -13.84 7.49
CA ASP A 28 -1.92 -15.12 8.13
C ASP A 28 -0.87 -15.95 7.35
N GLY A 29 -0.60 -15.67 6.07
CA GLY A 29 0.39 -16.39 5.26
C GLY A 29 1.32 -15.46 4.49
N SER A 30 2.37 -14.91 5.12
CA SER A 30 3.35 -14.08 4.40
C SER A 30 3.97 -14.90 3.25
N PRO A 31 3.77 -14.50 1.97
CA PRO A 31 4.23 -15.27 0.80
C PRO A 31 5.75 -15.41 0.69
N HIS A 32 6.52 -14.80 1.60
CA HIS A 32 7.96 -14.59 1.50
C HIS A 32 8.80 -15.33 2.56
N ARG A 33 8.23 -16.33 3.25
CA ARG A 33 8.96 -17.11 4.29
C ARG A 33 10.19 -17.87 3.72
N GLY A 34 10.32 -17.97 2.39
CA GLY A 34 11.48 -18.54 1.68
C GLY A 34 12.29 -17.55 0.83
N THR A 35 11.95 -16.26 0.85
CA THR A 35 12.60 -15.26 -0.02
C THR A 35 14.04 -15.00 0.42
N PRO A 36 15.01 -14.93 -0.50
CA PRO A 36 16.41 -14.67 -0.17
C PRO A 36 16.61 -13.41 0.69
N MET A 37 17.45 -13.53 1.72
CA MET A 37 17.85 -12.43 2.61
C MET A 37 19.21 -11.82 2.22
N THR A 38 19.74 -12.20 1.06
CA THR A 38 21.00 -11.69 0.54
C THR A 38 20.78 -10.32 -0.09
N VAL A 39 21.57 -9.33 0.32
CA VAL A 39 21.60 -8.02 -0.32
C VAL A 39 22.20 -8.16 -1.71
N GLN A 40 21.51 -7.64 -2.72
CA GLN A 40 21.97 -7.64 -4.09
C GLN A 40 21.64 -6.29 -4.76
N PRO A 41 22.34 -5.92 -5.84
CA PRO A 41 21.97 -4.76 -6.64
C PRO A 41 20.50 -4.83 -7.05
N ILE A 42 19.79 -3.71 -6.97
CA ILE A 42 18.38 -3.64 -7.37
C ILE A 42 18.26 -3.82 -8.89
N THR A 43 17.24 -4.56 -9.32
CA THR A 43 16.90 -4.70 -10.74
C THR A 43 15.39 -4.49 -10.96
N PRO A 44 14.96 -4.11 -12.18
CA PRO A 44 13.54 -4.00 -12.50
C PRO A 44 12.76 -5.29 -12.25
N GLU A 45 13.38 -6.46 -12.47
CA GLU A 45 12.76 -7.77 -12.24
C GLU A 45 12.47 -8.00 -10.76
N MET A 46 13.36 -7.56 -9.85
CA MET A 46 13.12 -7.63 -8.41
C MET A 46 11.91 -6.77 -8.01
N VAL A 47 11.73 -5.60 -8.63
CA VAL A 47 10.58 -4.74 -8.38
C VAL A 47 9.29 -5.39 -8.89
N ALA A 48 9.32 -5.98 -10.08
CA ALA A 48 8.19 -6.73 -10.63
C ALA A 48 7.82 -7.94 -9.75
N GLU A 49 8.81 -8.71 -9.29
CA GLU A 49 8.61 -9.84 -8.40
C GLU A 49 8.05 -9.40 -7.04
N ALA A 50 8.55 -8.29 -6.48
CA ALA A 50 8.04 -7.74 -5.23
C ALA A 50 6.58 -7.26 -5.31
N ILE A 51 6.08 -6.97 -6.51
CA ILE A 51 4.71 -6.49 -6.77
C ILE A 51 3.79 -7.61 -7.27
N SER A 52 4.35 -8.71 -7.79
CA SER A 52 3.60 -9.80 -8.39
C SER A 52 2.73 -10.52 -7.35
N ARG A 53 1.43 -10.21 -7.36
CA ARG A 53 0.38 -10.90 -6.58
C ARG A 53 -0.64 -11.50 -7.55
N GLU A 54 -1.24 -12.63 -7.19
CA GLU A 54 -2.13 -13.40 -8.08
C GLU A 54 -3.30 -12.55 -8.64
N ASP A 55 -3.74 -11.52 -7.91
CA ASP A 55 -4.90 -10.70 -8.27
C ASP A 55 -4.56 -9.28 -8.78
N TRP A 56 -3.27 -8.95 -9.00
CA TRP A 56 -2.89 -7.61 -9.44
C TRP A 56 -2.75 -7.51 -10.96
N HIS A 57 -3.49 -6.56 -11.55
CA HIS A 57 -3.31 -6.17 -12.94
C HIS A 57 -2.35 -4.98 -13.02
N PHE A 58 -1.18 -5.20 -13.61
CA PHE A 58 -0.20 -4.15 -13.82
C PHE A 58 0.29 -4.10 -15.27
N TYR A 59 0.65 -2.90 -15.68
CA TYR A 59 1.33 -2.61 -16.94
C TYR A 59 2.78 -2.25 -16.64
N THR A 60 3.70 -2.76 -17.45
CA THR A 60 5.11 -2.35 -17.41
C THR A 60 5.44 -1.58 -18.67
N ASP A 61 5.95 -0.37 -18.51
CA ASP A 61 6.40 0.46 -19.63
C ASP A 61 7.78 0.00 -20.17
N PRO A 62 8.25 0.53 -21.32
CA PRO A 62 9.56 0.16 -21.87
C PRO A 62 10.75 0.47 -20.96
N ASP A 63 10.57 1.37 -19.98
CA ASP A 63 11.57 1.76 -19.00
C ASP A 63 11.54 0.89 -17.74
N GLY A 64 10.66 -0.11 -17.67
CA GLY A 64 10.50 -0.99 -16.53
C GLY A 64 9.68 -0.37 -15.39
N ASN A 65 9.05 0.78 -15.60
CA ASN A 65 8.13 1.35 -14.62
C ASN A 65 6.82 0.58 -14.65
N ILE A 66 6.31 0.29 -13.47
CA ILE A 66 5.10 -0.49 -13.26
C ILE A 66 3.98 0.46 -12.87
N LEU A 67 2.91 0.42 -13.66
CA LEU A 67 1.65 1.08 -13.36
C LEU A 67 0.63 0.02 -12.98
N ILE A 68 0.06 0.15 -11.79
CA ILE A 68 -1.06 -0.66 -11.33
C ILE A 68 -2.31 0.19 -11.50
N GLU A 69 -3.19 -0.26 -12.40
CA GLU A 69 -4.42 0.44 -12.76
C GLU A 69 -5.36 0.64 -11.57
N PRO A 70 -6.32 1.59 -11.65
CA PRO A 70 -7.14 1.95 -10.52
C PRO A 70 -7.75 0.72 -9.87
N TRP A 71 -7.48 0.56 -8.58
CA TRP A 71 -8.27 -0.37 -7.78
C TRP A 71 -9.73 0.12 -7.77
N GLU A 72 -10.67 -0.80 -7.56
CA GLU A 72 -12.10 -0.51 -7.54
C GLU A 72 -12.40 0.71 -6.67
N TYR A 73 -13.44 1.46 -7.05
CA TYR A 73 -13.83 2.64 -6.30
C TYR A 73 -14.07 2.30 -4.83
N ASP A 74 -13.33 2.96 -3.94
CA ASP A 74 -13.45 2.83 -2.51
C ASP A 74 -14.29 4.01 -1.96
N SER A 75 -15.41 3.69 -1.32
CA SER A 75 -16.32 4.69 -0.75
C SER A 75 -15.74 5.45 0.45
N ASP A 76 -14.85 4.83 1.23
CA ASP A 76 -14.22 5.49 2.38
C ASP A 76 -13.24 6.58 1.92
N MET A 77 -12.59 6.37 0.77
CA MET A 77 -11.66 7.28 0.14
C MET A 77 -12.32 8.28 -0.83
N GLU A 78 -13.48 7.91 -1.39
CA GLU A 78 -14.17 8.60 -2.49
C GLU A 78 -13.34 8.63 -3.79
N GLY A 79 -12.79 7.48 -4.19
CA GLY A 79 -12.04 7.34 -5.44
C GLY A 79 -11.43 5.95 -5.64
N GLY A 80 -10.69 5.78 -6.72
CA GLY A 80 -9.82 4.62 -7.00
C GLY A 80 -8.34 4.97 -6.85
N LEU A 81 -7.53 3.98 -6.43
CA LEU A 81 -6.08 4.14 -6.26
C LEU A 81 -5.30 3.64 -7.46
N VAL A 82 -4.37 4.47 -7.94
CA VAL A 82 -3.39 4.12 -8.96
C VAL A 82 -2.01 4.11 -8.32
N PHE A 83 -1.26 3.03 -8.52
CA PHE A 83 0.10 2.90 -8.01
C PHE A 83 1.09 2.97 -9.16
N HIS A 84 2.17 3.72 -8.96
CA HIS A 84 3.30 3.78 -9.87
C HIS A 84 4.56 3.40 -9.11
N VAL A 85 5.27 2.40 -9.59
CA VAL A 85 6.54 1.95 -9.02
C VAL A 85 7.60 1.89 -10.10
N GLY A 86 8.76 2.47 -9.85
CA GLY A 86 9.84 2.47 -10.83
C GLY A 86 11.20 2.67 -10.20
N LEU A 87 12.22 2.52 -11.04
CA LEU A 87 13.61 2.83 -10.72
C LEU A 87 14.04 4.01 -11.58
N GLU A 88 14.36 5.12 -10.92
CA GLU A 88 14.84 6.37 -11.54
C GLU A 88 16.36 6.50 -11.36
N GLY A 89 16.95 7.51 -12.01
CA GLY A 89 18.39 7.77 -12.00
C GLY A 89 19.15 7.03 -13.11
N ASP A 90 20.40 7.46 -13.35
CA ASP A 90 21.25 6.90 -14.41
C ASP A 90 21.57 5.42 -14.17
N ASP A 91 21.81 5.05 -12.92
CA ASP A 91 22.12 3.69 -12.49
C ASP A 91 20.85 2.85 -12.18
N ARG A 92 19.65 3.43 -12.33
CA ARG A 92 18.35 2.79 -12.04
C ARG A 92 18.30 2.21 -10.61
N ASP A 93 18.78 2.98 -9.64
CA ASP A 93 18.90 2.57 -8.23
C ASP A 93 18.08 3.42 -7.26
N LEU A 94 17.36 4.42 -7.75
CA LEU A 94 16.40 5.19 -6.94
C LEU A 94 15.01 4.56 -7.05
N LEU A 95 14.57 3.84 -6.02
CA LEU A 95 13.20 3.35 -5.94
C LEU A 95 12.23 4.51 -5.75
N VAL A 96 11.26 4.62 -6.66
CA VAL A 96 10.18 5.60 -6.60
C VAL A 96 8.85 4.89 -6.55
N VAL A 97 8.14 5.06 -5.44
CA VAL A 97 6.75 4.61 -5.27
C VAL A 97 5.84 5.82 -5.17
N LYS A 98 4.84 5.91 -6.04
CA LYS A 98 3.80 6.94 -6.01
C LYS A 98 2.44 6.28 -5.87
N VAL A 99 1.62 6.79 -4.95
CA VAL A 99 0.21 6.40 -4.83
C VAL A 99 -0.64 7.61 -5.12
N ARG A 100 -1.59 7.45 -6.03
CA ARG A 100 -2.49 8.52 -6.47
C ARG A 100 -3.93 8.08 -6.32
N CYS A 101 -4.78 9.00 -5.91
CA CYS A 101 -6.22 8.84 -6.01
C CYS A 101 -6.73 9.54 -7.27
N ASP A 102 -7.69 8.95 -7.98
CA ASP A 102 -8.35 9.58 -9.12
C ASP A 102 -9.24 10.79 -8.72
N ARG A 103 -9.49 10.99 -7.42
CA ARG A 103 -10.18 12.15 -6.87
C ARG A 103 -9.51 13.46 -7.28
N ARG A 104 -10.36 14.42 -7.68
CA ARG A 104 -9.99 15.74 -8.20
C ARG A 104 -10.56 16.86 -7.36
N PHE A 105 -9.82 17.95 -7.22
CA PHE A 105 -10.26 19.12 -6.47
C PHE A 105 -10.16 20.40 -7.29
N PRO A 106 -11.09 21.36 -7.14
CA PRO A 106 -10.98 22.65 -7.79
C PRO A 106 -9.83 23.50 -7.20
N PRO A 107 -9.23 24.45 -7.94
CA PRO A 107 -8.06 25.21 -7.51
C PRO A 107 -8.22 26.05 -6.24
N ASP A 108 -9.43 26.51 -5.94
CA ASP A 108 -9.77 27.30 -4.75
C ASP A 108 -9.60 26.51 -3.44
N ARG A 109 -9.63 25.17 -3.51
CA ARG A 109 -9.34 24.26 -2.39
C ARG A 109 -7.86 24.21 -1.99
N MET A 110 -6.94 24.80 -2.76
CA MET A 110 -5.49 24.67 -2.54
C MET A 110 -5.07 24.96 -1.09
N THR A 111 -5.55 26.06 -0.52
CA THR A 111 -5.17 26.46 0.85
C THR A 111 -5.66 25.48 1.90
N GLU A 112 -6.85 24.90 1.72
CA GLU A 112 -7.39 23.87 2.61
C GLU A 112 -6.57 22.58 2.51
N LEU A 113 -6.28 22.12 1.30
CA LEU A 113 -5.51 20.91 1.05
C LEU A 113 -4.09 21.03 1.61
N LEU A 114 -3.42 22.18 1.43
CA LEU A 114 -2.09 22.42 2.02
C LEU A 114 -2.11 22.35 3.55
N ARG A 115 -3.17 22.87 4.20
CA ARG A 115 -3.32 22.74 5.65
C ARG A 115 -3.48 21.29 6.07
N LEU A 116 -4.31 20.52 5.38
CA LEU A 116 -4.51 19.10 5.67
C LEU A 116 -3.22 18.31 5.46
N VAL A 117 -2.49 18.55 4.37
CA VAL A 117 -1.19 17.91 4.13
C VAL A 117 -0.19 18.23 5.25
N ASN A 118 -0.08 19.49 5.66
CA ASN A 118 0.80 19.86 6.77
C ASN A 118 0.39 19.20 8.10
N THR A 119 -0.91 19.12 8.37
CA THR A 119 -1.43 18.40 9.54
C THR A 119 -1.06 16.92 9.48
N HIS A 120 -1.24 16.27 8.33
CA HIS A 120 -0.84 14.88 8.15
C HIS A 120 0.66 14.69 8.41
N HIS A 121 1.53 15.52 7.82
CA HIS A 121 2.97 15.45 8.05
C HIS A 121 3.39 15.74 9.49
N SER A 122 2.57 16.44 10.27
CA SER A 122 2.81 16.65 11.71
C SER A 122 2.45 15.43 12.56
N GLU A 123 1.53 14.59 12.08
CA GLU A 123 1.01 13.41 12.80
C GLU A 123 1.68 12.10 12.36
N PHE A 124 2.06 12.02 11.09
CA PHE A 124 2.57 10.81 10.45
C PHE A 124 3.93 11.07 9.79
N ARG A 125 4.82 10.09 9.89
CA ARG A 125 6.19 10.19 9.36
C ARG A 125 6.25 9.98 7.84
N TRP A 126 5.34 9.19 7.29
CA TRP A 126 5.29 8.79 5.89
C TRP A 126 3.82 8.76 5.44
N PRO A 127 3.52 9.01 4.15
CA PRO A 127 4.43 9.35 3.05
C PRO A 127 4.61 10.86 2.83
N LYS A 128 5.57 11.27 1.98
CA LYS A 128 5.59 12.63 1.42
C LYS A 128 4.33 12.80 0.58
N VAL A 129 3.71 13.98 0.64
CA VAL A 129 2.50 14.29 -0.15
C VAL A 129 2.78 15.51 -1.01
N VAL A 130 2.42 15.42 -2.29
CA VAL A 130 2.57 16.48 -3.28
C VAL A 130 1.21 16.83 -3.85
N ILE A 131 0.92 18.12 -3.94
CA ILE A 131 -0.27 18.65 -4.63
C ILE A 131 0.18 19.17 -5.98
N ASN A 132 -0.37 18.63 -7.05
CA ASN A 132 -0.14 19.06 -8.43
C ASN A 132 -1.34 19.84 -8.94
N ASN A 133 -1.11 20.87 -9.75
CA ASN A 133 -2.15 21.56 -10.51
C ASN A 133 -1.99 21.21 -11.99
N VAL A 134 -2.85 20.32 -12.48
CA VAL A 134 -2.83 19.84 -13.85
C VAL A 134 -4.08 20.34 -14.56
N GLY A 135 -3.91 21.26 -15.52
CA GLY A 135 -5.03 21.76 -16.31
C GLY A 135 -6.12 22.49 -15.51
N GLY A 136 -5.76 23.13 -14.38
CA GLY A 136 -6.73 23.82 -13.53
C GLY A 136 -7.49 22.90 -12.57
N VAL A 137 -6.98 21.68 -12.34
CA VAL A 137 -7.50 20.73 -11.38
C VAL A 137 -6.37 20.31 -10.44
N LEU A 138 -6.66 20.25 -9.15
CA LEU A 138 -5.71 19.79 -8.15
C LEU A 138 -5.78 18.27 -8.00
N GLU A 139 -4.61 17.65 -8.00
CA GLU A 139 -4.39 16.23 -7.78
C GLU A 139 -3.41 16.06 -6.63
N LEU A 140 -3.60 15.02 -5.81
CA LEU A 140 -2.68 14.67 -4.73
C LEU A 140 -2.03 13.35 -5.03
N ASN A 141 -0.72 13.29 -4.81
CA ASN A 141 0.08 12.07 -4.87
C ASN A 141 0.81 11.92 -3.55
N THR A 142 0.86 10.69 -3.05
CA THR A 142 1.88 10.32 -2.07
C THR A 142 3.10 9.79 -2.79
N GLU A 143 4.28 10.05 -2.24
CA GLU A 143 5.56 9.65 -2.82
C GLU A 143 6.49 9.10 -1.74
N MET A 144 7.19 8.02 -2.07
CA MET A 144 8.32 7.50 -1.31
C MET A 144 9.48 7.27 -2.28
N HIS A 145 10.61 7.90 -1.97
CA HIS A 145 11.86 7.72 -2.72
C HIS A 145 12.89 7.09 -1.79
N LEU A 146 13.57 6.05 -2.25
CA LEU A 146 14.60 5.35 -1.49
C LEU A 146 15.80 5.05 -2.38
N ASP A 147 16.98 5.53 -1.96
CA ASP A 147 18.26 5.22 -2.60
C ASP A 147 18.64 3.77 -2.29
N LEU A 148 18.71 2.95 -3.34
CA LEU A 148 19.08 1.54 -3.29
C LEU A 148 20.43 1.26 -3.98
N SER A 149 21.26 2.29 -4.17
CA SER A 149 22.65 2.13 -4.64
C SER A 149 23.48 1.13 -3.82
N PRO A 150 23.28 0.95 -2.48
CA PRO A 150 23.97 -0.09 -1.72
C PRO A 150 23.41 -1.51 -1.94
N GLY A 151 22.32 -1.64 -2.70
CA GLY A 151 21.56 -2.87 -2.86
C GLY A 151 20.47 -3.05 -1.81
N ILE A 152 19.61 -4.04 -2.04
CA ILE A 152 18.53 -4.44 -1.14
C ILE A 152 18.32 -5.96 -1.22
N HIS A 153 17.84 -6.57 -0.14
CA HIS A 153 17.41 -7.97 -0.24
C HIS A 153 15.91 -8.02 -0.64
N PRO A 154 15.49 -8.98 -1.49
CA PRO A 154 14.13 -8.98 -2.06
C PRO A 154 13.00 -8.92 -1.04
N ARG A 155 13.17 -9.55 0.13
CA ARG A 155 12.17 -9.45 1.21
C ARG A 155 11.97 -8.01 1.71
N LEU A 156 13.04 -7.23 1.94
CA LEU A 156 12.89 -5.85 2.39
C LEU A 156 12.30 -4.98 1.28
N LEU A 157 12.65 -5.25 0.02
CA LEU A 157 12.05 -4.54 -1.12
C LEU A 157 10.52 -4.68 -1.11
N HIS A 158 10.02 -5.91 -0.94
CA HIS A 158 8.58 -6.15 -0.78
C HIS A 158 7.99 -5.37 0.39
N GLU A 159 8.57 -5.47 1.59
CA GLU A 159 8.05 -4.76 2.78
C GLU A 159 8.04 -3.24 2.61
N VAL A 160 9.05 -2.69 1.93
CA VAL A 160 9.16 -1.26 1.62
C VAL A 160 8.07 -0.82 0.65
N ILE A 161 7.85 -1.56 -0.44
CA ILE A 161 6.80 -1.25 -1.43
C ILE A 161 5.41 -1.42 -0.80
N ASP A 162 5.17 -2.52 -0.08
CA ASP A 162 3.89 -2.79 0.60
C ASP A 162 3.59 -1.73 1.67
N SER A 163 4.61 -1.30 2.42
CA SER A 163 4.48 -0.18 3.35
C SER A 163 4.11 1.11 2.61
N ALA A 164 4.75 1.42 1.49
CA ALA A 164 4.43 2.64 0.73
C ALA A 164 2.98 2.62 0.21
N PHE A 165 2.50 1.46 -0.26
CA PHE A 165 1.13 1.29 -0.71
C PHE A 165 0.13 1.46 0.44
N SER A 166 0.39 0.79 1.57
CA SER A 166 -0.45 0.84 2.76
C SER A 166 -0.54 2.26 3.34
N HIS A 167 0.59 2.96 3.47
CA HIS A 167 0.60 4.35 3.96
C HIS A 167 -0.03 5.32 2.95
N GLY A 168 0.14 5.10 1.64
CA GLY A 168 -0.52 5.87 0.60
C GLY A 168 -2.04 5.74 0.64
N HIS A 169 -2.53 4.50 0.74
CA HIS A 169 -3.96 4.22 0.93
C HIS A 169 -4.51 4.84 2.21
N GLY A 170 -3.81 4.65 3.34
CA GLY A 170 -4.17 5.24 4.62
C GLY A 170 -4.27 6.77 4.58
N PHE A 171 -3.35 7.44 3.87
CA PHE A 171 -3.43 8.89 3.67
C PHE A 171 -4.71 9.32 2.98
N PHE A 172 -5.14 8.65 1.91
CA PHE A 172 -6.33 9.06 1.17
C PHE A 172 -7.64 8.77 1.94
N ILE A 173 -7.71 7.67 2.71
CA ILE A 173 -8.80 7.45 3.68
C ILE A 173 -8.82 8.58 4.71
N TRP A 174 -7.66 8.91 5.30
CA TRP A 174 -7.53 9.97 6.28
C TRP A 174 -7.99 11.33 5.70
N LEU A 175 -7.57 11.65 4.48
CA LEU A 175 -7.94 12.88 3.80
C LEU A 175 -9.45 12.96 3.57
N ALA A 176 -10.06 11.87 3.07
CA ALA A 176 -11.49 11.82 2.80
C ALA A 176 -12.32 12.01 4.08
N ARG A 177 -11.92 11.35 5.18
CA ARG A 177 -12.55 11.53 6.50
C ARG A 177 -12.45 12.97 7.02
N ARG A 178 -11.28 13.60 6.90
CA ARG A 178 -11.10 15.01 7.31
C ARG A 178 -11.94 15.97 6.48
N LEU A 179 -12.07 15.72 5.18
CA LEU A 179 -12.92 16.53 4.29
C LEU A 179 -14.41 16.36 4.57
N ARG A 180 -14.86 15.19 5.03
CA ARG A 180 -16.23 14.95 5.49
C ARG A 180 -16.52 15.54 6.87
N GLY A 181 -15.47 15.83 7.65
CA GLY A 181 -15.60 16.26 9.04
C GLY A 181 -15.86 15.10 10.01
N ASP A 182 -15.45 13.90 9.64
CA ASP A 182 -15.58 12.71 10.50
C ASP A 182 -14.75 12.89 11.80
N PRO A 183 -15.22 12.38 12.95
CA PRO A 183 -14.50 12.50 14.21
C PRO A 183 -13.12 11.81 14.12
N GLU A 184 -12.12 12.42 14.76
CA GLU A 184 -10.75 11.89 14.79
C GLU A 184 -10.74 10.45 15.35
N PRO A 185 -10.19 9.47 14.62
CA PRO A 185 -9.91 8.18 15.22
C PRO A 185 -8.88 8.39 16.35
N ASN A 186 -9.05 7.68 17.45
CA ASN A 186 -8.21 7.82 18.64
C ASN A 186 -6.73 7.70 18.25
N ARG A 187 -5.98 8.81 18.35
CA ARG A 187 -4.60 8.94 17.88
C ARG A 187 -3.65 8.12 18.76
N LEU A 188 -3.61 6.81 18.54
CA LEU A 188 -2.56 5.89 19.01
C LEU A 188 -2.67 4.50 18.34
N GLY A 189 -3.32 4.41 17.18
CA GLY A 189 -3.31 3.23 16.34
C GLY A 189 -2.36 3.41 15.17
N VAL A 190 -1.05 3.30 15.40
CA VAL A 190 -0.24 2.65 14.37
C VAL A 190 -0.96 1.33 14.19
N HIS A 191 -1.59 1.09 13.04
CA HIS A 191 -2.06 -0.24 12.71
C HIS A 191 -0.78 -1.08 12.59
N ARG A 192 -0.25 -1.54 13.72
CA ARG A 192 0.47 -2.79 13.75
C ARG A 192 -0.63 -3.74 13.31
N PRO A 193 -0.63 -4.30 12.08
CA PRO A 193 -1.43 -5.51 11.88
C PRO A 193 -1.08 -6.38 13.08
N GLU A 194 -2.06 -6.86 13.83
CA GLU A 194 -1.78 -7.83 14.87
C GLU A 194 -1.16 -9.03 14.14
N ILE A 195 0.16 -9.00 13.99
CA ILE A 195 0.94 -10.19 13.74
C ILE A 195 0.66 -10.97 15.00
N GLY A 196 -0.25 -11.93 14.90
CA GLY A 196 -0.52 -12.92 15.92
C GLY A 196 0.76 -13.71 16.13
N ILE A 197 1.73 -13.11 16.81
CA ILE A 197 2.72 -13.87 17.54
C ILE A 197 1.93 -14.33 18.76
N SER A 198 1.42 -15.55 18.69
CA SER A 198 0.90 -16.19 19.89
C SER A 198 2.04 -16.15 20.92
N LEU A 199 1.84 -15.41 22.00
CA LEU A 199 2.70 -15.45 23.17
C LEU A 199 2.34 -16.64 24.08
N GLU A 200 1.45 -17.54 23.64
CA GLU A 200 1.26 -18.81 24.32
C GLU A 200 2.55 -19.65 24.19
N GLY A 201 3.31 -19.71 25.28
CA GLY A 201 4.54 -20.50 25.40
C GLY A 201 5.79 -19.72 25.79
N LEU A 202 5.72 -18.40 26.03
CA LEU A 202 6.84 -17.64 26.61
C LEU A 202 6.76 -17.46 28.14
N GLU A 203 5.74 -18.03 28.79
CA GLU A 203 5.59 -18.00 30.25
C GLU A 203 6.44 -19.07 30.98
N ASP A 204 7.09 -19.99 30.25
CA ASP A 204 7.86 -21.10 30.82
C ASP A 204 9.39 -20.91 30.78
N LEU A 205 9.88 -19.69 30.52
CA LEU A 205 11.28 -19.38 30.83
C LEU A 205 11.38 -19.04 32.31
N GLU A 206 11.50 -20.09 33.14
CA GLU A 206 11.89 -19.99 34.54
C GLU A 206 13.05 -19.00 34.69
N GLU A 207 12.87 -18.01 35.57
CA GLU A 207 13.97 -17.16 36.02
C GLU A 207 15.13 -18.05 36.49
N PRO A 208 16.37 -17.78 36.06
CA PRO A 208 17.50 -18.52 36.59
C PRO A 208 17.57 -18.32 38.11
N PRO A 209 17.84 -19.38 38.90
CA PRO A 209 17.81 -19.30 40.35
C PRO A 209 18.81 -18.26 40.88
N ASP A 210 18.36 -17.49 41.87
CA ASP A 210 19.04 -16.34 42.51
C ASP A 210 20.28 -16.73 43.36
N ASP A 211 20.90 -17.86 43.09
CA ASP A 211 22.09 -18.35 43.80
C ASP A 211 23.29 -18.47 42.84
N ALA A 212 23.78 -17.32 42.39
CA ALA A 212 25.17 -17.21 41.93
C ALA A 212 26.01 -16.62 43.08
N PRO A 213 27.04 -17.33 43.58
CA PRO A 213 27.88 -16.81 44.66
C PRO A 213 28.62 -15.56 44.21
N GLY A 214 28.49 -14.49 45.00
CA GLY A 214 29.13 -13.20 44.75
C GLY A 214 30.64 -13.34 44.54
N THR A 215 31.10 -13.00 43.35
CA THR A 215 32.51 -12.72 43.06
C THR A 215 32.69 -11.21 43.00
N GLY A 216 32.86 -10.59 44.17
CA GLY A 216 33.45 -9.26 44.25
C GLY A 216 34.97 -9.38 44.10
N PRO A 217 35.65 -8.44 43.43
CA PRO A 217 37.11 -8.38 43.42
C PRO A 217 37.63 -7.83 44.75
N GLU A 218 38.84 -8.25 45.13
CA GLU A 218 39.62 -7.77 46.28
C GLU A 218 39.86 -6.24 46.27
#